data_AF-A0A9D7BMC3-F1
#
_entry.id   AF-A0A9D7BMC3-F1
#
_cell.length_a   1.000
_cell.length_b   1.000
_cell.length_c   1.000
_cell.angle_alpha   90.00
_cell.angle_beta   90.00
_cell.angle_gamma   90.00
#
_symmetry.space_group_name_H-M   'P 1'
#
loop_
_entity.id
_entity.type
_entity.pdbx_description
1 polymer ?
#
loop_
_entity_poly.entity_id
_entity_poly.type
_entity_poly.pdbx_seq_one_letter_code
_entity_poly.pdbx_strand_id
1 'polypeptide(L)'
;MKNGVGSISFIRFGIDNIPNTLNLVAEDGSVDYNRVTFFSDASYAGLISYAQTIGSSGKFSLGGNLKIIHRSTGKFAKSWGFGTDLGLRYQGNHWIYGVNIRDITTTYNSWTFNFTDDEKLVLALNDNEIPVQSSEITLPRILSGAAYKNNYKKIGYLIEGNLVFSTDGRKSALISGKNFAIEPSLGIELDYVKRVFLRFGVNNIQKVKSITDPENTDIELLPTVGLGLKLGRLHVDYALSNIGSVSGVLVSHIFSARLDFYPKPKQP
;
A
#
# COMPACT_ATOMS: atom_id res chain seq x y z
N MET A 1 -6.32 -30.89 -14.30
CA MET A 1 -5.08 -30.49 -13.58
C MET A 1 -5.45 -29.43 -12.56
N LYS A 2 -4.97 -29.53 -11.31
CA LYS A 2 -5.32 -28.61 -10.22
C LYS A 2 -4.62 -27.26 -10.47
N ASN A 3 -5.32 -26.32 -11.10
CA ASN A 3 -4.78 -25.01 -11.49
C ASN A 3 -4.89 -23.96 -10.37
N GLY A 4 -4.89 -24.38 -9.11
CA GLY A 4 -5.10 -23.53 -7.94
C GLY A 4 -3.80 -23.29 -7.17
N VAL A 5 -3.61 -22.08 -6.67
CA VAL A 5 -2.47 -21.70 -5.82
C VAL A 5 -3.01 -20.95 -4.60
N GLY A 6 -2.51 -21.32 -3.41
CA GLY A 6 -2.75 -20.59 -2.17
C GLY A 6 -1.53 -19.78 -1.75
N SER A 7 -1.74 -18.69 -1.01
CA SER A 7 -0.66 -17.94 -0.37
C SER A 7 -1.08 -17.42 1.02
N ILE A 8 -0.08 -17.24 1.88
CA ILE A 8 -0.20 -16.53 3.15
C ILE A 8 0.80 -15.37 3.10
N SER A 9 0.37 -14.17 3.50
CA SER A 9 1.24 -12.99 3.58
C SER A 9 1.07 -12.31 4.93
N PHE A 10 2.14 -11.70 5.42
CA PHE A 10 2.14 -10.90 6.64
C PHE A 10 2.83 -9.57 6.33
N ILE A 11 2.22 -8.47 6.79
CA ILE A 11 2.70 -7.11 6.57
C ILE A 11 2.71 -6.40 7.94
N ARG A 12 3.79 -5.67 8.24
CA ARG A 12 3.89 -4.74 9.38
C ARG A 12 4.24 -3.36 8.84
N PHE A 13 3.52 -2.35 9.30
CA PHE A 13 3.88 -0.94 9.17
C PHE A 13 3.84 -0.31 10.56
N GLY A 14 4.86 0.44 10.96
CA GLY A 14 4.84 1.04 12.29
C GLY A 14 5.92 2.09 12.51
N ILE A 15 5.66 2.92 13.50
CA ILE A 15 6.53 3.98 13.99
C ILE A 15 6.77 3.71 15.47
N ASP A 16 8.04 3.58 15.84
CA ASP A 16 8.46 3.36 17.21
C ASP A 16 8.92 4.69 17.83
N ASN A 17 8.95 4.74 19.18
CA ASN A 17 9.41 5.90 19.96
C ASN A 17 8.64 7.21 19.72
N ILE A 18 7.31 7.13 19.60
CA ILE A 18 6.45 8.30 19.60
C ILE A 18 6.42 8.88 21.02
N PRO A 19 6.77 10.17 21.22
CA PRO A 19 6.68 10.81 22.52
C PRO A 19 5.23 10.89 23.00
N ASN A 20 4.96 10.38 24.20
CA ASN A 20 3.73 10.59 24.92
C ASN A 20 3.93 11.77 25.90
N THR A 21 3.27 12.88 25.59
CA THR A 21 3.37 14.14 26.34
C THR A 21 2.19 14.36 27.28
N LEU A 22 1.37 13.33 27.54
CA LEU A 22 0.17 13.49 28.38
C LEU A 22 0.52 14.07 29.76
N ASN A 23 1.65 13.65 30.34
CA ASN A 23 2.10 14.08 31.68
C ASN A 23 3.20 15.16 31.62
N LEU A 24 3.38 15.86 30.49
CA LEU A 24 4.46 16.84 30.30
C LEU A 24 4.31 18.06 31.22
N VAL A 25 3.07 18.51 31.44
CA VAL A 25 2.75 19.65 32.29
C VAL A 25 2.26 19.13 33.64
N ALA A 26 2.91 19.54 34.72
CA ALA A 26 2.49 19.22 36.07
C ALA A 26 1.29 20.07 36.51
N GLU A 27 0.63 19.67 37.60
CA GLU A 27 -0.56 20.37 38.13
C GLU A 27 -0.28 21.83 38.53
N ASP A 28 0.97 22.16 38.86
CA ASP A 28 1.43 23.52 39.17
C ASP A 28 1.75 24.38 37.92
N GLY A 29 1.55 23.81 36.72
CA GLY A 29 1.82 24.46 35.44
C GLY A 29 3.29 24.38 34.99
N SER A 30 4.17 23.72 35.76
CA SER A 30 5.57 23.53 35.36
C SER A 30 5.72 22.46 34.26
N VAL A 31 6.71 22.64 33.39
CA VAL A 31 7.04 21.69 32.32
C VAL A 31 8.16 20.76 32.78
N ASP A 32 7.89 19.46 32.82
CA ASP A 32 8.85 18.43 33.23
C ASP A 32 9.07 17.40 32.11
N TYR A 33 10.12 17.62 31.32
CA TYR A 33 10.49 16.73 30.21
C TYR A 33 10.86 15.30 30.66
N ASN A 34 11.17 15.07 31.94
CA ASN A 34 11.46 13.72 32.45
C ASN A 34 10.20 12.84 32.54
N ARG A 35 9.01 13.45 32.43
CA ARG A 35 7.72 12.73 32.43
C ARG A 35 7.27 12.29 31.05
N VAL A 36 8.01 12.65 30.00
CA VAL A 36 7.75 12.17 28.65
C VAL A 36 8.04 10.67 28.60
N THR A 37 7.01 9.89 28.27
CA THR A 37 7.15 8.46 28.01
C THR A 37 7.10 8.20 26.51
N PHE A 38 7.35 6.96 26.08
CA PHE A 38 7.35 6.62 24.65
C PHE A 38 6.41 5.45 24.39
N PHE A 39 5.78 5.47 23.22
CA PHE A 39 4.96 4.37 22.72
C PHE A 39 5.23 4.12 21.23
N SER A 40 4.71 3.02 20.71
CA SER A 40 4.77 2.70 19.29
C SER A 40 3.37 2.67 18.70
N ASP A 41 3.24 3.07 17.44
CA ASP A 41 2.06 2.83 16.63
C ASP A 41 2.39 1.81 15.54
N ALA A 42 1.62 0.73 15.46
CA ALA A 42 1.87 -0.35 14.51
C ALA A 42 0.57 -0.91 13.94
N SER A 43 0.58 -1.16 12.64
CA SER A 43 -0.46 -1.82 11.88
C SER A 43 0.09 -3.12 11.30
N TYR A 44 -0.64 -4.21 11.51
CA TYR A 44 -0.33 -5.55 11.05
C TYR A 44 -1.44 -6.00 10.10
N ALA A 45 -1.07 -6.67 9.01
CA ALA A 45 -2.02 -7.27 8.09
C ALA A 45 -1.63 -8.72 7.79
N GLY A 46 -2.54 -9.65 8.05
CA GLY A 46 -2.47 -11.02 7.58
C GLY A 46 -3.35 -11.18 6.34
N LEU A 47 -2.82 -11.79 5.27
CA LEU A 47 -3.58 -12.10 4.07
C LEU A 47 -3.56 -13.59 3.79
N ILE A 48 -4.74 -14.16 3.52
CA ILE A 48 -4.90 -15.51 3.00
C ILE A 48 -5.44 -15.37 1.58
N SER A 49 -4.72 -15.87 0.58
CA SER A 49 -5.09 -15.72 -0.82
C SER A 49 -5.28 -17.06 -1.50
N TYR A 50 -6.21 -17.10 -2.44
CA TYR A 50 -6.38 -18.22 -3.36
C TYR A 50 -6.61 -17.70 -4.77
N ALA A 51 -5.97 -18.31 -5.76
CA ALA A 51 -6.17 -18.00 -7.16
C ALA A 51 -6.18 -19.27 -8.01
N GLN A 52 -6.93 -19.23 -9.10
CA GLN A 52 -7.00 -20.32 -10.07
C GLN A 52 -7.07 -19.83 -11.51
N THR A 53 -6.48 -20.60 -12.41
CA THR A 53 -6.68 -20.42 -13.86
C THR A 53 -8.05 -20.96 -14.26
N ILE A 54 -8.84 -20.15 -14.98
CA ILE A 54 -10.20 -20.48 -15.42
C ILE A 54 -10.29 -20.53 -16.95
N GLY A 55 -11.23 -21.32 -17.46
CA GLY A 55 -11.47 -21.52 -18.88
C GLY A 55 -10.49 -22.49 -19.55
N SER A 56 -10.91 -23.05 -20.69
CA SER A 56 -10.12 -24.04 -21.45
C SER A 56 -8.85 -23.47 -22.09
N SER A 57 -8.81 -22.16 -22.35
CA SER A 57 -7.65 -21.50 -22.96
C SER A 57 -6.48 -21.27 -22.00
N GLY A 58 -6.69 -21.39 -20.69
CA GLY A 58 -5.68 -21.10 -19.67
C GLY A 58 -5.27 -19.63 -19.56
N LYS A 59 -5.92 -18.72 -20.29
CA LYS A 59 -5.55 -17.30 -20.36
C LYS A 59 -6.14 -16.46 -19.24
N PHE A 60 -7.22 -16.91 -18.63
CA PHE A 60 -7.88 -16.19 -17.54
C PHE A 60 -7.46 -16.75 -16.19
N SER A 61 -7.27 -15.88 -15.21
CA SER A 61 -7.03 -16.26 -13.82
C SER A 61 -7.91 -15.41 -12.91
N LEU A 62 -8.60 -16.07 -11.98
CA LEU A 62 -9.43 -15.44 -10.96
C LEU A 62 -8.84 -15.76 -9.59
N GLY A 63 -8.76 -14.78 -8.71
CA GLY A 63 -8.34 -14.99 -7.33
C GLY A 63 -9.01 -14.02 -6.37
N GLY A 64 -8.85 -14.30 -5.09
CA GLY A 64 -9.31 -13.44 -4.02
C GLY A 64 -8.41 -13.54 -2.80
N ASN A 65 -8.52 -12.54 -1.93
CA ASN A 65 -7.86 -12.54 -0.64
C ASN A 65 -8.86 -12.25 0.49
N LEU A 66 -8.57 -12.85 1.64
CA LEU A 66 -9.11 -12.46 2.94
C LEU A 66 -8.03 -11.68 3.67
N LYS A 67 -8.39 -10.50 4.18
CA LYS A 67 -7.52 -9.62 4.95
C LYS A 67 -7.97 -9.59 6.39
N ILE A 68 -7.02 -9.75 7.29
CA ILE A 68 -7.19 -9.54 8.73
C ILE A 68 -6.21 -8.45 9.12
N ILE A 69 -6.71 -7.34 9.63
CA ILE A 69 -5.93 -6.17 10.00
C ILE A 69 -5.99 -6.03 11.52
N HIS A 70 -4.84 -5.82 12.14
CA HIS A 70 -4.74 -5.46 13.55
C HIS A 70 -3.91 -4.20 13.69
N ARG A 71 -4.46 -3.14 14.29
CA ARG A 71 -3.72 -1.90 14.56
C ARG A 71 -3.61 -1.71 16.07
N SER A 72 -2.49 -1.16 16.51
CA SER A 72 -2.19 -0.90 17.91
C SER A 72 -1.43 0.41 18.02
N THR A 73 -2.02 1.37 18.73
CA THR A 73 -1.43 2.66 19.05
C THR A 73 -1.16 2.70 20.55
N GLY A 74 0.08 2.37 20.92
CA GLY A 74 0.50 2.23 22.31
C GLY A 74 -0.36 1.22 23.09
N LYS A 75 -0.61 1.55 24.37
CA LYS A 75 -1.58 0.83 25.21
C LYS A 75 -3.01 1.36 25.06
N PHE A 76 -3.14 2.50 24.38
CA PHE A 76 -4.34 3.34 24.36
C PHE A 76 -5.41 2.84 23.42
N ALA A 77 -5.04 2.43 22.21
CA ALA A 77 -6.02 2.10 21.18
C ALA A 77 -5.60 0.85 20.42
N LYS A 78 -6.57 -0.04 20.18
CA LYS A 78 -6.40 -1.23 19.35
C LYS A 78 -7.57 -1.37 18.40
N SER A 79 -7.32 -1.87 17.21
CA SER A 79 -8.39 -2.24 16.29
C SER A 79 -8.18 -3.58 15.62
N TRP A 80 -9.31 -4.18 15.26
CA TRP A 80 -9.37 -5.34 14.38
C TRP A 80 -10.25 -5.02 13.20
N GLY A 81 -9.81 -5.45 12.02
CA GLY A 81 -10.58 -5.28 10.82
C GLY A 81 -10.46 -6.43 9.84
N PHE A 82 -11.47 -6.52 8.98
CA PHE A 82 -11.62 -7.60 8.02
C PHE A 82 -11.99 -7.03 6.66
N GLY A 83 -11.35 -7.57 5.63
CA GLY A 83 -11.56 -7.11 4.26
C GLY A 83 -11.46 -8.26 3.26
N THR A 84 -12.05 -8.06 2.09
CA THR A 84 -11.99 -9.02 0.99
C THR A 84 -11.68 -8.31 -0.32
N ASP A 85 -10.81 -8.93 -1.12
CA ASP A 85 -10.49 -8.45 -2.46
C ASP A 85 -10.72 -9.56 -3.50
N LEU A 86 -11.00 -9.16 -4.73
CA LEU A 86 -11.03 -10.04 -5.90
C LEU A 86 -10.11 -9.52 -7.00
N GLY A 87 -9.55 -10.43 -7.78
CA GLY A 87 -8.68 -10.11 -8.90
C GLY A 87 -8.98 -10.99 -10.10
N LEU A 88 -9.10 -10.38 -11.27
CA LEU A 88 -9.19 -11.05 -12.56
C LEU A 88 -7.99 -10.64 -13.42
N ARG A 89 -7.36 -11.61 -14.06
CA ARG A 89 -6.27 -11.37 -15.02
C ARG A 89 -6.53 -12.12 -16.31
N TYR A 90 -6.32 -11.46 -17.43
CA TYR A 90 -6.19 -12.08 -18.74
C TYR A 90 -4.75 -11.97 -19.24
N GLN A 91 -4.20 -13.08 -19.70
CA GLN A 91 -2.86 -13.16 -20.29
C GLN A 91 -2.93 -13.68 -21.73
N GLY A 92 -2.74 -12.77 -22.69
CA GLY A 92 -2.52 -13.10 -24.09
C GLY A 92 -1.04 -13.32 -24.40
N ASN A 93 -0.69 -13.28 -25.68
CA ASN A 93 0.70 -13.52 -26.13
C ASN A 93 1.65 -12.39 -25.70
N HIS A 94 1.25 -11.14 -25.96
CA HIS A 94 2.02 -9.94 -25.58
C HIS A 94 1.25 -9.06 -24.59
N TRP A 95 -0.08 -9.05 -24.66
CA TRP A 95 -0.92 -8.22 -23.81
C TRP A 95 -1.35 -8.95 -22.54
N ILE A 96 -1.29 -8.22 -21.43
CA ILE A 96 -1.80 -8.64 -20.12
C ILE A 96 -2.80 -7.58 -19.68
N TYR A 97 -3.99 -8.00 -19.26
CA TYR A 97 -4.99 -7.12 -18.65
C TYR A 97 -5.28 -7.61 -17.24
N GLY A 98 -5.49 -6.67 -16.33
CA GLY A 98 -5.80 -6.97 -14.93
C GLY A 98 -6.87 -6.03 -14.40
N VAL A 99 -7.74 -6.58 -13.57
CA VAL A 99 -8.64 -5.81 -12.72
C VAL A 99 -8.57 -6.39 -11.31
N ASN A 100 -8.36 -5.54 -10.32
CA ASN A 100 -8.39 -5.88 -8.91
C ASN A 100 -9.39 -4.96 -8.19
N ILE A 101 -10.40 -5.56 -7.59
CA ILE A 101 -11.39 -4.86 -6.77
C ILE A 101 -11.01 -5.09 -5.33
N ARG A 102 -10.63 -4.02 -4.64
CA ARG A 102 -10.24 -4.05 -3.24
C ARG A 102 -11.37 -3.62 -2.35
N ASP A 103 -11.44 -4.22 -1.17
CA ASP A 103 -12.36 -3.86 -0.09
C ASP A 103 -13.82 -4.00 -0.54
N ILE A 104 -14.17 -5.09 -1.22
CA ILE A 104 -15.48 -5.32 -1.88
C ILE A 104 -16.63 -5.17 -0.90
N THR A 105 -16.48 -5.75 0.28
CA THR A 105 -17.47 -5.72 1.36
C THR A 105 -17.28 -4.52 2.29
N THR A 106 -16.43 -3.56 1.92
CA THR A 106 -15.86 -2.54 2.81
C THR A 106 -14.96 -3.18 3.87
N THR A 107 -13.81 -2.57 4.15
CA THR A 107 -12.98 -2.99 5.30
C THR A 107 -13.37 -2.16 6.51
N TYR A 108 -13.92 -2.82 7.53
CA TYR A 108 -14.27 -2.21 8.81
C TYR A 108 -13.13 -2.45 9.79
N ASN A 109 -12.64 -1.41 10.47
CA ASN A 109 -11.79 -1.54 11.65
C ASN A 109 -12.56 -1.06 12.88
N SER A 110 -12.77 -1.94 13.85
CA SER A 110 -13.41 -1.59 15.13
C SER A 110 -12.35 -1.26 16.16
N TRP A 111 -12.38 -0.03 16.66
CA TRP A 111 -11.43 0.50 17.63
C TRP A 111 -11.95 0.35 19.05
N THR A 112 -11.08 -0.11 19.95
CA THR A 112 -11.28 -0.12 21.40
C THR A 112 -10.22 0.75 22.04
N PHE A 113 -10.65 1.60 22.97
CA PHE A 113 -9.79 2.52 23.69
C PHE A 113 -9.69 2.11 25.15
N ASN A 114 -8.48 2.12 25.70
CA ASN A 114 -8.20 1.73 27.08
C ASN A 114 -7.19 2.70 27.70
N PHE A 115 -7.72 3.61 28.51
CA PHE A 115 -6.96 4.60 29.28
C PHE A 115 -7.08 4.29 30.77
N THR A 116 -6.01 4.51 31.52
CA THR A 116 -6.03 4.49 33.00
C THR A 116 -6.84 5.67 33.53
N ASP A 117 -7.29 5.60 34.78
CA ASP A 117 -8.14 6.65 35.35
C ASP A 117 -7.40 7.99 35.48
N ASP A 118 -6.09 7.96 35.79
CA ASP A 118 -5.24 9.16 35.78
C ASP A 118 -5.14 9.79 34.39
N GLU A 119 -4.97 8.97 33.34
CA GLU A 119 -4.93 9.47 31.95
C GLU A 119 -6.27 10.08 31.53
N LYS A 120 -7.40 9.51 31.97
CA LYS A 120 -8.72 10.08 31.70
C LYS A 120 -8.90 11.45 32.36
N LEU A 121 -8.42 11.61 33.59
CA LEU A 121 -8.46 12.89 34.30
C LEU A 121 -7.64 13.96 33.57
N VAL A 122 -6.42 13.63 33.15
CA VAL A 122 -5.58 14.57 32.40
C VAL A 122 -6.23 14.96 31.06
N LEU A 123 -6.81 14.01 30.34
CA LEU A 123 -7.52 14.28 29.08
C LEU A 123 -8.74 15.20 29.31
N ALA A 124 -9.55 14.92 30.34
CA ALA A 124 -10.72 15.72 30.68
C ALA A 124 -10.36 17.14 31.12
N LEU A 125 -9.28 17.33 31.88
CA LEU A 125 -8.77 18.64 32.29
C LEU A 125 -8.30 19.50 31.12
N ASN A 126 -7.90 18.88 30.01
CA ASN A 126 -7.47 19.55 28.78
C ASN A 126 -8.56 19.57 27.70
N ASP A 127 -9.83 19.35 28.07
CA ASP A 127 -10.99 19.38 27.17
C ASP A 127 -10.90 18.38 25.99
N ASN A 128 -10.25 17.22 26.22
CA ASN A 128 -10.16 16.15 25.23
C ASN A 128 -11.25 15.10 25.45
N GLU A 129 -12.04 14.82 24.41
CA GLU A 129 -13.02 13.73 24.43
C GLU A 129 -12.35 12.36 24.28
N ILE A 130 -12.80 11.38 25.09
CA ILE A 130 -12.33 10.00 25.02
C ILE A 130 -13.38 9.15 24.31
N PRO A 131 -13.15 8.74 23.05
CA PRO A 131 -14.08 7.86 22.35
C PRO A 131 -14.11 6.49 23.03
N VAL A 132 -15.32 5.96 23.29
CA VAL A 132 -15.47 4.64 23.94
C VAL A 132 -15.29 3.51 22.92
N GLN A 133 -15.88 3.65 21.74
CA GLN A 133 -15.70 2.77 20.58
C GLN A 133 -15.85 3.60 19.30
N SER A 134 -15.07 3.29 18.27
CA SER A 134 -15.18 3.93 16.96
C SER A 134 -15.04 2.88 15.85
N SER A 135 -15.64 3.15 14.69
CA SER A 135 -15.50 2.31 13.51
C SER A 135 -14.91 3.13 12.36
N GLU A 136 -13.82 2.63 11.79
CA GLU A 136 -13.18 3.18 10.61
C GLU A 136 -13.54 2.33 9.40
N ILE A 137 -13.91 2.99 8.30
CA ILE A 137 -14.39 2.35 7.07
C ILE A 137 -13.45 2.68 5.92
N THR A 138 -12.97 1.66 5.21
CA THR A 138 -12.25 1.82 3.93
C THR A 138 -13.16 1.45 2.77
N LEU A 139 -13.42 2.42 1.89
CA LEU A 139 -14.30 2.26 0.74
C LEU A 139 -13.66 1.41 -0.37
N PRO A 140 -14.48 0.71 -1.17
CA PRO A 140 -14.00 -0.08 -2.31
C PRO A 140 -13.18 0.73 -3.31
N ARG A 141 -12.17 0.10 -3.89
CA ARG A 141 -11.38 0.67 -5.00
C ARG A 141 -11.22 -0.34 -6.13
N ILE A 142 -11.23 0.16 -7.36
CA ILE A 142 -11.02 -0.66 -8.56
C ILE A 142 -9.69 -0.25 -9.18
N LEU A 143 -8.76 -1.19 -9.24
CA LEU A 143 -7.49 -1.02 -9.93
C LEU A 143 -7.60 -1.77 -11.25
N SER A 144 -7.42 -1.08 -12.36
CA SER A 144 -7.33 -1.72 -13.68
C SER A 144 -6.00 -1.39 -14.33
N GLY A 145 -5.51 -2.30 -15.16
CA GLY A 145 -4.22 -2.14 -15.81
C GLY A 145 -4.09 -2.95 -17.09
N ALA A 146 -3.24 -2.45 -17.96
CA ALA A 146 -2.80 -3.12 -19.17
C ALA A 146 -1.28 -3.08 -19.25
N ALA A 147 -0.69 -4.20 -19.66
CA ALA A 147 0.73 -4.29 -19.93
C ALA A 147 0.99 -4.94 -21.29
N TYR A 148 1.97 -4.43 -22.01
CA TYR A 148 2.52 -5.05 -23.20
C TYR A 148 3.91 -5.60 -22.88
N LYS A 149 4.12 -6.89 -23.13
CA LYS A 149 5.37 -7.59 -22.90
C LYS A 149 5.85 -8.25 -24.17
N ASN A 150 7.12 -8.06 -24.50
CA ASN A 150 7.77 -8.77 -25.59
C ASN A 150 9.27 -8.93 -25.31
N ASN A 151 9.98 -9.68 -26.16
CA ASN A 151 11.42 -9.82 -26.09
C ASN A 151 12.04 -9.60 -27.47
N TYR A 152 13.21 -8.97 -27.48
CA TYR A 152 14.07 -8.85 -28.64
C TYR A 152 15.45 -9.39 -28.29
N LYS A 153 15.82 -10.52 -28.92
CA LYS A 153 17.07 -11.25 -28.64
C LYS A 153 17.17 -11.57 -27.14
N LYS A 154 18.19 -11.01 -26.47
CA LYS A 154 18.48 -11.20 -25.04
C LYS A 154 17.80 -10.18 -24.14
N ILE A 155 17.08 -9.21 -24.71
CA ILE A 155 16.45 -8.13 -23.97
C ILE A 155 14.94 -8.37 -23.96
N GLY A 156 14.35 -8.48 -22.78
CA GLY A 156 12.91 -8.39 -22.63
C GLY A 156 12.50 -6.98 -22.21
N TYR A 157 11.27 -6.61 -22.56
CA TYR A 157 10.68 -5.35 -22.14
C TYR A 157 9.21 -5.53 -21.81
N LEU A 158 8.76 -4.78 -20.81
CA LEU A 158 7.37 -4.65 -20.42
C LEU A 158 7.05 -3.17 -20.22
N ILE A 159 5.94 -2.73 -20.78
CA ILE A 159 5.40 -1.39 -20.57
C ILE A 159 4.00 -1.56 -20.00
N GLU A 160 3.67 -0.84 -18.94
CA GLU A 160 2.38 -0.91 -18.28
C GLU A 160 1.78 0.47 -18.02
N GLY A 161 0.45 0.51 -18.00
CA GLY A 161 -0.32 1.64 -17.52
C GLY A 161 -1.50 1.16 -16.69
N ASN A 162 -1.75 1.84 -15.58
CA ASN A 162 -2.76 1.47 -14.62
C ASN A 162 -3.62 2.68 -14.23
N LEU A 163 -4.86 2.42 -13.86
CA LEU A 163 -5.82 3.38 -13.35
C LEU A 163 -6.38 2.87 -12.02
N VAL A 164 -6.36 3.71 -11.00
CA VAL A 164 -7.03 3.46 -9.72
C VAL A 164 -8.28 4.31 -9.65
N PHE A 165 -9.44 3.66 -9.62
CA PHE A 165 -10.74 4.29 -9.44
C PHE A 165 -11.17 4.14 -7.97
N SER A 166 -11.60 5.25 -7.39
CA SER A 166 -12.11 5.34 -6.02
C SER A 166 -13.37 6.18 -5.98
N THR A 167 -14.26 5.89 -5.02
CA THR A 167 -15.54 6.60 -4.83
C THR A 167 -15.49 7.63 -3.69
N ASP A 168 -14.32 7.81 -3.08
CA ASP A 168 -14.09 8.72 -1.96
C ASP A 168 -14.05 10.21 -2.37
N GLY A 169 -14.03 10.51 -3.67
CA GLY A 169 -14.05 11.88 -4.18
C GLY A 169 -12.80 12.68 -3.81
N ARG A 170 -11.64 12.02 -3.63
CA ARG A 170 -10.38 12.71 -3.29
C ARG A 170 -10.05 13.81 -4.31
N LYS A 171 -10.13 15.07 -3.86
CA LYS A 171 -9.83 16.26 -4.69
C LYS A 171 -8.38 16.31 -5.17
N SER A 172 -7.46 15.65 -4.45
CA SER A 172 -6.05 15.56 -4.84
C SER A 172 -5.81 14.62 -6.03
N ALA A 173 -6.75 13.75 -6.40
CA ALA A 173 -6.57 12.90 -7.58
C ALA A 173 -6.56 13.74 -8.87
N LEU A 174 -5.77 13.30 -9.85
CA LEU A 174 -5.59 14.01 -11.13
C LEU A 174 -6.93 14.30 -11.83
N ILE A 175 -7.79 13.28 -11.89
CA ILE A 175 -9.16 13.41 -12.39
C ILE A 175 -10.10 13.08 -11.23
N SER A 176 -10.83 14.07 -10.75
CA SER A 176 -11.70 13.93 -9.58
C SER A 176 -13.00 14.72 -9.73
N GLY A 177 -14.04 14.23 -9.07
CA GLY A 177 -15.32 14.88 -8.90
C GLY A 177 -15.84 14.64 -7.48
N LYS A 178 -17.11 14.94 -7.22
CA LYS A 178 -17.69 14.82 -5.87
C LYS A 178 -17.63 13.39 -5.31
N ASN A 179 -17.83 12.38 -6.17
CA ASN A 179 -18.00 10.98 -5.78
C ASN A 179 -17.06 10.03 -6.54
N PHE A 180 -16.03 10.56 -7.21
CA PHE A 180 -15.06 9.73 -7.91
C PHE A 180 -13.69 10.38 -7.94
N ALA A 181 -12.65 9.56 -7.96
CA ALA A 181 -11.26 9.95 -8.12
C ALA A 181 -10.51 8.88 -8.93
N ILE A 182 -9.71 9.31 -9.90
CA ILE A 182 -8.93 8.48 -10.81
C ILE A 182 -7.46 8.89 -10.73
N GLU A 183 -6.61 7.91 -10.43
CA GLU A 183 -5.16 8.09 -10.33
C GLU A 183 -4.45 7.20 -11.36
N PRO A 184 -3.80 7.79 -12.38
CA PRO A 184 -3.01 7.03 -13.32
C PRO A 184 -1.61 6.71 -12.78
N SER A 185 -1.04 5.61 -13.27
CA SER A 185 0.39 5.30 -13.12
C SER A 185 0.92 4.60 -14.37
N LEU A 186 2.22 4.76 -14.61
CA LEU A 186 2.92 4.18 -15.76
C LEU A 186 4.21 3.51 -15.29
N GLY A 187 4.59 2.43 -15.96
CA GLY A 187 5.78 1.67 -15.64
C GLY A 187 6.44 1.06 -16.87
N ILE A 188 7.76 0.92 -16.81
CA ILE A 188 8.58 0.23 -17.80
C ILE A 188 9.56 -0.69 -17.07
N GLU A 189 9.65 -1.94 -17.50
CA GLU A 189 10.68 -2.89 -17.09
C GLU A 189 11.49 -3.31 -18.32
N LEU A 190 12.82 -3.25 -18.21
CA LEU A 190 13.76 -3.83 -19.15
C LEU A 190 14.52 -4.94 -18.45
N ASP A 191 14.63 -6.11 -19.08
CA ASP A 191 15.42 -7.20 -18.53
C ASP A 191 16.46 -7.71 -19.52
N TYR A 192 17.63 -8.07 -18.99
CA TYR A 192 18.66 -8.78 -19.75
C TYR A 192 18.66 -10.25 -19.34
N VAL A 193 18.34 -11.11 -20.30
CA VAL A 193 18.24 -12.59 -20.18
C VAL A 193 17.44 -13.06 -18.97
N LYS A 194 16.44 -12.28 -18.52
CA LYS A 194 15.66 -12.52 -17.29
C LYS A 194 16.52 -12.68 -16.04
N ARG A 195 17.68 -12.02 -16.00
CA ARG A 195 18.63 -12.03 -14.87
C ARG A 195 18.81 -10.67 -14.21
N VAL A 196 18.94 -9.62 -15.01
CA VAL A 196 19.09 -8.24 -14.54
C VAL A 196 17.89 -7.46 -15.01
N PHE A 197 17.24 -6.73 -14.12
CA PHE A 197 16.01 -5.99 -14.37
C PHE A 197 16.23 -4.53 -14.02
N LEU A 198 15.93 -3.62 -14.95
CA LEU A 198 15.86 -2.19 -14.71
C LEU A 198 14.41 -1.75 -14.81
N ARG A 199 13.95 -0.97 -13.84
CA ARG A 199 12.56 -0.53 -13.74
C ARG A 199 12.50 0.98 -13.58
N PHE A 200 11.57 1.58 -14.31
CA PHE A 200 11.22 2.99 -14.20
C PHE A 200 9.72 3.10 -14.09
N GLY A 201 9.24 3.99 -13.24
CA GLY A 201 7.82 4.22 -13.11
C GLY A 201 7.50 5.57 -12.54
N VAL A 202 6.26 5.99 -12.76
CA VAL A 202 5.68 7.16 -12.13
C VAL A 202 4.32 6.79 -11.58
N ASN A 203 4.11 7.13 -10.31
CA ASN A 203 2.83 6.96 -9.63
C ASN A 203 2.52 8.22 -8.83
N ASN A 204 1.44 8.17 -8.03
CA ASN A 204 1.02 9.26 -7.16
C ASN A 204 0.87 10.61 -7.89
N ILE A 205 0.32 10.58 -9.12
CA ILE A 205 0.09 11.79 -9.91
C ILE A 205 -1.11 12.53 -9.31
N GLN A 206 -0.85 13.60 -8.57
CA GLN A 206 -1.84 14.29 -7.74
C GLN A 206 -1.76 15.81 -7.89
N LYS A 207 -2.87 16.49 -7.62
CA LYS A 207 -2.95 17.94 -7.52
C LYS A 207 -2.69 18.36 -6.08
N VAL A 208 -1.72 19.23 -5.90
CA VAL A 208 -1.37 19.84 -4.61
C VAL A 208 -1.51 21.36 -4.71
N LYS A 209 -1.85 22.03 -3.61
CA LYS A 209 -1.89 23.50 -3.60
C LYS A 209 -0.48 24.03 -3.76
N SER A 210 -0.31 25.07 -4.59
CA SER A 210 0.99 25.68 -4.76
C SER A 210 1.43 26.37 -3.46
N ILE A 211 2.72 26.24 -3.13
CA ILE A 211 3.32 26.86 -1.95
C ILE A 211 3.41 28.38 -2.14
N THR A 212 3.61 28.84 -3.38
CA THR A 212 3.75 30.26 -3.72
C THR A 212 2.43 30.98 -3.94
N ASP A 213 1.39 30.27 -4.37
CA ASP A 213 0.06 30.81 -4.60
C ASP A 213 -1.02 29.77 -4.27
N PRO A 214 -1.62 29.81 -3.06
CA PRO A 214 -2.60 28.83 -2.61
C PRO A 214 -3.91 28.77 -3.43
N GLU A 215 -4.14 29.72 -4.33
CA GLU A 215 -5.25 29.71 -5.30
C GLU A 215 -4.94 28.85 -6.53
N ASN A 216 -3.66 28.53 -6.75
CA ASN A 216 -3.18 27.68 -7.84
C ASN A 216 -2.88 26.25 -7.37
N THR A 217 -2.93 25.30 -8.30
CA THR A 217 -2.63 23.89 -8.05
C THR A 217 -1.47 23.42 -8.92
N ASP A 218 -0.47 22.83 -8.28
CA ASP A 218 0.65 22.16 -8.94
C ASP A 218 0.36 20.66 -9.10
N ILE A 219 1.02 20.03 -10.07
CA ILE A 219 0.97 18.58 -10.25
C ILE A 219 2.20 17.98 -9.57
N GLU A 220 1.95 17.15 -8.58
CA GLU A 220 2.94 16.32 -7.94
C GLU A 220 2.97 14.93 -8.57
N LEU A 221 4.16 14.37 -8.74
CA LEU A 221 4.38 13.03 -9.28
C LEU A 221 5.52 12.35 -8.54
N LEU A 222 5.43 11.04 -8.36
CA LEU A 222 6.39 10.25 -7.60
C LEU A 222 7.17 9.32 -8.56
N PRO A 223 8.30 9.77 -9.11
CA PRO A 223 9.11 8.96 -10.01
C PRO A 223 9.92 7.95 -9.21
N THR A 224 10.02 6.73 -9.72
CA THR A 224 10.70 5.61 -9.05
C THR A 224 11.61 4.90 -10.04
N VAL A 225 12.82 4.56 -9.58
CA VAL A 225 13.77 3.70 -10.31
C VAL A 225 14.07 2.46 -9.48
N GLY A 226 14.26 1.32 -10.14
CA GLY A 226 14.61 0.08 -9.46
C GLY A 226 15.56 -0.82 -10.25
N LEU A 227 16.32 -1.62 -9.51
CA LEU A 227 17.22 -2.65 -10.01
C LEU A 227 16.84 -3.99 -9.37
N GLY A 228 16.68 -5.02 -10.20
CA GLY A 228 16.42 -6.39 -9.76
C GLY A 228 17.48 -7.35 -10.26
N LEU A 229 17.89 -8.29 -9.41
CA LEU A 229 18.85 -9.35 -9.72
C LEU A 229 18.24 -10.71 -9.42
N LYS A 230 18.28 -11.60 -10.41
CA LYS A 230 17.91 -13.01 -10.26
C LYS A 230 19.16 -13.87 -10.19
N LEU A 231 19.50 -14.30 -8.97
CA LEU A 231 20.64 -15.12 -8.60
C LEU A 231 20.20 -16.58 -8.39
N GLY A 232 19.79 -17.23 -9.49
CA GLY A 232 19.26 -18.59 -9.45
C GLY A 232 17.86 -18.64 -8.83
N ARG A 233 17.78 -19.11 -7.58
CA ARG A 233 16.54 -19.22 -6.79
C ARG A 233 16.28 -18.00 -5.92
N LEU A 234 17.31 -17.19 -5.67
CA LEU A 234 17.22 -15.94 -4.93
C LEU A 234 16.99 -14.80 -5.92
N HIS A 235 16.03 -13.94 -5.59
CA HIS A 235 15.76 -12.69 -6.27
C HIS A 235 15.94 -11.58 -5.26
N VAL A 236 16.66 -10.52 -5.64
CA VAL A 236 16.85 -9.33 -4.80
C VAL A 236 16.48 -8.12 -5.64
N ASP A 237 15.71 -7.22 -5.07
CA ASP A 237 15.32 -5.96 -5.71
C ASP A 237 15.62 -4.79 -4.78
N TYR A 238 16.06 -3.69 -5.37
CA TYR A 238 16.20 -2.40 -4.73
C TYR A 238 15.47 -1.36 -5.55
N ALA A 239 14.74 -0.44 -4.90
CA ALA A 239 14.13 0.70 -5.55
C ALA A 239 14.32 1.98 -4.73
N LEU A 240 14.41 3.09 -5.45
CA LEU A 240 14.47 4.44 -4.92
C LEU A 240 13.25 5.21 -5.42
N SER A 241 12.37 5.61 -4.50
CA SER A 241 11.21 6.45 -4.81
C SER A 241 11.54 7.94 -4.69
N ASN A 242 10.72 8.77 -5.32
CA ASN A 242 10.90 10.22 -5.40
C ASN A 242 12.29 10.62 -5.92
N ILE A 243 12.77 10.00 -7.00
CA ILE A 243 14.07 10.37 -7.57
C ILE A 243 14.06 11.85 -7.99
N GLY A 244 15.05 12.61 -7.52
CA GLY A 244 15.15 14.05 -7.75
C GLY A 244 14.33 14.91 -6.80
N SER A 245 13.66 14.32 -5.79
CA SER A 245 12.87 15.02 -4.77
C SER A 245 11.84 15.99 -5.37
N VAL A 246 11.21 15.57 -6.48
CA VAL A 246 10.26 16.39 -7.25
C VAL A 246 8.84 16.36 -6.68
N SER A 247 8.62 15.54 -5.65
CA SER A 247 7.37 15.42 -4.90
C SER A 247 7.56 15.90 -3.45
N GLY A 248 6.48 16.33 -2.79
CA GLY A 248 6.46 16.65 -1.36
C GLY A 248 6.62 15.43 -0.44
N VAL A 249 6.59 14.21 -0.99
CA VAL A 249 6.83 12.96 -0.25
C VAL A 249 8.34 12.73 -0.05
N LEU A 250 8.74 12.16 1.07
CA LEU A 250 10.15 11.82 1.32
C LEU A 250 10.67 10.71 0.38
N VAL A 251 11.96 10.79 0.06
CA VAL A 251 12.69 9.72 -0.64
C VAL A 251 12.66 8.45 0.20
N SER A 252 12.31 7.31 -0.41
CA SER A 252 12.30 6.01 0.26
C SER A 252 13.21 5.02 -0.44
N HIS A 253 13.99 4.29 0.36
CA HIS A 253 14.76 3.13 -0.06
C HIS A 253 13.95 1.87 0.19
N ILE A 254 13.68 1.10 -0.86
CA ILE A 254 12.83 -0.09 -0.80
C ILE A 254 13.69 -1.31 -1.15
N PHE A 255 13.76 -2.28 -0.25
CA PHE A 255 14.50 -3.52 -0.44
C PHE A 255 13.53 -4.71 -0.44
N SER A 256 13.77 -5.65 -1.36
CA SER A 256 12.96 -6.85 -1.52
C SER A 256 13.87 -8.06 -1.74
N ALA A 257 13.49 -9.20 -1.14
CA ALA A 257 14.12 -10.48 -1.39
C ALA A 257 13.07 -11.59 -1.53
N ARG A 258 13.28 -12.50 -2.48
CA ARG A 258 12.41 -13.64 -2.75
C ARG A 258 13.23 -14.90 -2.96
N LEU A 259 12.80 -16.00 -2.35
CA LEU A 259 13.40 -17.33 -2.51
C LEU A 259 12.38 -18.31 -3.13
N ASP A 260 12.73 -18.89 -4.28
CA ASP A 260 11.90 -19.90 -4.94
C ASP A 260 12.21 -21.31 -4.40
N PHE A 261 11.27 -21.95 -3.70
CA PHE A 261 11.43 -23.28 -3.10
C PHE A 261 11.31 -24.44 -4.10
N TYR A 262 10.63 -24.24 -5.21
CA TYR A 262 10.53 -25.21 -6.30
C TYR A 262 10.92 -24.52 -7.62
N PRO A 263 11.67 -25.19 -8.50
CA PRO A 263 11.90 -24.67 -9.84
C PRO A 263 10.55 -24.55 -10.55
N LYS A 264 10.29 -23.40 -11.17
CA LYS A 264 9.12 -23.26 -12.04
C LYS A 264 9.20 -24.34 -13.13
N PRO A 265 8.13 -25.10 -13.40
CA PRO A 265 8.08 -25.94 -14.59
C PRO A 265 8.43 -25.06 -15.80
N LYS A 266 9.26 -25.57 -16.71
CA LYS A 266 9.47 -24.87 -17.98
C LYS A 266 8.08 -24.68 -18.60
N GLN A 267 7.69 -23.42 -18.81
CA GLN A 267 6.53 -23.16 -19.67
C GLN A 267 6.88 -23.74 -21.06
N PRO A 268 6.00 -24.56 -21.66
CA PRO A 268 6.22 -25.12 -22.99
C PRO A 268 6.38 -24.02 -24.04
#